data_AF-A0A9J7ZD73-F1
#
_entry.id   AF-A0A9J7ZD73-F1
#
_cell.length_a   1.000
_cell.length_b   1.000
_cell.length_c   1.000
_cell.angle_alpha   90.00
_cell.angle_beta   90.00
_cell.angle_gamma   90.00
#
_symmetry.space_group_name_H-M   'P 1'
#
loop_
_entity.id
_entity.type
_entity.pdbx_description
1 polymer ?
#
loop_
_entity_poly.entity_id
_entity_poly.type
_entity_poly.pdbx_seq_one_letter_code
_entity_poly.pdbx_strand_id
1 'polypeptide(L)'
;FFSSTIFVQLFIYFSCCCLSCVFMFVHRQEIAELRAEQEWLLRVHRESESPAVKVVSALLKQRDKLDEETEKEKQTQAELQKEITIMEKKVVQMRRGQASYSHKSHPRDIQKAMRSTQSKLDRSHAHFNEQMKINSQLRKDIELLHMQRTRFQQLYRKLEKVLQDIRKDIGEVVDKSATAYDAKVDAQTKTSMIKEKAVKDLAQYSAEMQELERVIAHEHRLREFMSTKNNQRVSMDNGKRTRRRQEMKEQRKADGGEETHDSLKKAFQQIQELTGEDNLGKLVTKFIQGEERNFALFNYVNEQNTEDERLREEIQQIRKDTEQLNIKSRQQEQESQVALKQLKNQLQECKAQTQEYEAQADHISRILDQVKTGLDRIFKTTDCNLGQTGGMLGSSSGITDSNLMMYLGMVEQKASELLTIQAFIKSKDPENSSDLEAVAPFLLGQKPDVQTHKTIAQPPITKRDYEAEDTSLIDEADRPLTREELHQKIMKKSDQHKDGSPRTAGSKEVKTLKSSTMSSTSLEA
;
A
#
# COMPACT_ATOMS: atom_id res chain seq x y z
N PHE A 1 -141.61 44.46 -142.09
CA PHE A 1 -141.51 43.15 -142.74
C PHE A 1 -140.26 42.46 -142.21
N PHE A 2 -140.32 41.83 -141.03
CA PHE A 2 -140.74 40.44 -140.76
C PHE A 2 -139.88 39.36 -141.46
N SER A 3 -139.34 38.47 -140.62
CA SER A 3 -138.94 37.09 -140.87
C SER A 3 -137.63 36.79 -141.60
N SER A 4 -136.77 36.07 -140.87
CA SER A 4 -135.45 35.50 -141.19
C SER A 4 -134.28 36.39 -140.72
N THR A 5 -134.11 36.71 -139.44
CA THR A 5 -134.08 35.82 -138.27
C THR A 5 -133.32 34.51 -138.52
N ILE A 6 -132.48 34.14 -137.57
CA ILE A 6 -132.12 32.75 -137.25
C ILE A 6 -130.94 32.13 -138.04
N PHE A 7 -130.66 32.44 -139.32
CA PHE A 7 -129.29 32.18 -139.83
C PHE A 7 -128.25 33.14 -139.22
N VAL A 8 -128.75 34.27 -138.69
CA VAL A 8 -128.12 35.22 -137.76
C VAL A 8 -127.71 34.60 -136.41
N GLN A 9 -127.87 33.29 -136.13
CA GLN A 9 -127.53 32.76 -134.79
C GLN A 9 -126.67 31.49 -134.69
N LEU A 10 -126.51 30.66 -135.73
CA LEU A 10 -125.65 29.45 -135.61
C LEU A 10 -124.25 29.56 -136.22
N PHE A 11 -124.05 30.29 -137.34
CA PHE A 11 -122.70 30.40 -137.91
C PHE A 11 -121.80 31.36 -137.11
N ILE A 12 -122.41 32.31 -136.38
CA ILE A 12 -121.73 33.20 -135.43
C ILE A 12 -121.21 32.41 -134.20
N TYR A 13 -121.81 31.26 -133.86
CA TYR A 13 -121.39 30.42 -132.72
C TYR A 13 -120.29 29.41 -133.08
N PHE A 14 -120.20 28.91 -134.32
CA PHE A 14 -119.32 27.78 -134.63
C PHE A 14 -117.83 28.12 -134.77
N SER A 15 -117.42 29.39 -134.85
CA SER A 15 -115.98 29.64 -134.66
C SER A 15 -115.58 31.03 -134.19
N CYS A 16 -116.44 31.63 -133.37
CA CYS A 16 -115.96 32.36 -132.20
C CYS A 16 -114.92 31.50 -131.41
N CYS A 17 -114.97 30.15 -131.52
CA CYS A 17 -113.89 29.23 -131.14
C CYS A 17 -112.57 29.41 -131.92
N CYS A 18 -112.55 29.60 -133.24
CA CYS A 18 -111.29 29.84 -133.97
C CYS A 18 -110.68 31.21 -133.66
N LEU A 19 -111.48 32.27 -133.51
CA LEU A 19 -110.93 33.57 -133.10
C LEU A 19 -110.50 33.57 -131.63
N SER A 20 -111.22 32.90 -130.72
CA SER A 20 -110.82 32.74 -129.33
C SER A 20 -109.58 31.84 -129.18
N CYS A 21 -109.39 30.84 -130.04
CA CYS A 21 -108.20 29.97 -130.03
C CYS A 21 -106.96 30.69 -130.59
N VAL A 22 -107.09 31.53 -131.63
CA VAL A 22 -105.99 32.37 -132.13
C VAL A 22 -105.64 33.47 -131.11
N PHE A 23 -106.63 34.09 -130.47
CA PHE A 23 -106.39 35.09 -129.42
C PHE A 23 -105.78 34.46 -128.14
N MET A 24 -106.21 33.25 -127.76
CA MET A 24 -105.59 32.46 -126.69
C MET A 24 -104.17 32.03 -127.03
N PHE A 25 -103.85 31.75 -128.30
CA PHE A 25 -102.50 31.38 -128.74
C PHE A 25 -101.55 32.59 -128.70
N VAL A 26 -102.01 33.76 -129.15
CA VAL A 26 -101.25 35.01 -129.05
C VAL A 26 -101.06 35.43 -127.58
N HIS A 27 -102.08 35.36 -126.74
CA HIS A 27 -101.93 35.60 -125.30
C HIS A 27 -101.06 34.56 -124.59
N ARG A 28 -101.06 33.29 -125.04
CA ARG A 28 -100.12 32.27 -124.51
C ARG A 28 -98.68 32.58 -124.89
N GLN A 29 -98.46 33.16 -126.07
CA GLN A 29 -97.14 33.55 -126.54
C GLN A 29 -96.62 34.78 -125.76
N GLU A 30 -97.47 35.78 -125.52
CA GLU A 30 -97.14 36.93 -124.65
C GLU A 30 -96.91 36.52 -123.18
N ILE A 31 -97.69 35.58 -122.63
CA ILE A 31 -97.44 35.04 -121.28
C ILE A 31 -96.15 34.22 -121.22
N ALA A 32 -95.78 33.54 -122.31
CA ALA A 32 -94.50 32.83 -122.40
C ALA A 32 -93.31 33.79 -122.50
N GLU A 33 -93.44 34.89 -123.25
CA GLU A 33 -92.44 35.96 -123.32
C GLU A 33 -92.29 36.68 -121.97
N LEU A 34 -93.40 37.05 -121.30
CA LEU A 34 -93.35 37.66 -119.97
C LEU A 34 -92.79 36.71 -118.90
N ARG A 35 -93.02 35.39 -119.00
CA ARG A 35 -92.37 34.41 -118.12
C ARG A 35 -90.89 34.25 -118.43
N ALA A 36 -90.49 34.28 -119.69
CA ALA A 36 -89.08 34.29 -120.07
C ALA A 36 -88.38 35.57 -119.59
N GLU A 37 -89.07 36.70 -119.62
CA GLU A 37 -88.58 37.99 -119.12
C GLU A 37 -88.51 38.02 -117.59
N GLN A 38 -89.47 37.41 -116.87
CA GLN A 38 -89.38 37.21 -115.42
C GLN A 38 -88.28 36.23 -115.02
N GLU A 39 -88.09 35.14 -115.77
CA GLU A 39 -86.96 34.22 -115.55
C GLU A 39 -85.61 34.88 -115.86
N TRP A 40 -85.55 35.75 -116.86
CA TRP A 40 -84.37 36.55 -117.18
C TRP A 40 -84.09 37.57 -116.07
N LEU A 41 -85.09 38.30 -115.57
CA LEU A 41 -84.94 39.24 -114.45
C LEU A 41 -84.55 38.54 -113.13
N LEU A 42 -85.10 37.36 -112.83
CA LEU A 42 -84.68 36.57 -111.67
C LEU A 42 -83.25 36.02 -111.83
N ARG A 43 -82.83 35.69 -113.04
CA ARG A 43 -81.44 35.27 -113.33
C ARG A 43 -80.47 36.44 -113.20
N VAL A 44 -80.84 37.63 -113.70
CA VAL A 44 -80.09 38.88 -113.50
C VAL A 44 -80.06 39.28 -112.02
N HIS A 45 -81.11 39.05 -111.23
CA HIS A 45 -81.09 39.34 -109.79
C HIS A 45 -80.27 38.33 -108.98
N ARG A 46 -80.21 37.06 -109.42
CA ARG A 46 -79.36 36.01 -108.83
C ARG A 46 -77.89 36.14 -109.23
N GLU A 47 -77.61 36.69 -110.40
CA GLU A 47 -76.26 37.07 -110.86
C GLU A 47 -75.85 38.48 -110.36
N SER A 48 -76.82 39.31 -109.98
CA SER A 48 -76.65 40.58 -109.26
C SER A 48 -76.92 40.46 -107.75
N GLU A 49 -76.70 39.27 -107.17
CA GLU A 49 -76.36 39.19 -105.75
C GLU A 49 -75.09 40.02 -105.54
N SER A 50 -75.28 41.25 -105.05
CA SER A 50 -74.21 42.24 -104.92
C SER A 50 -72.99 41.62 -104.23
N PRO A 51 -71.76 41.84 -104.74
CA PRO A 51 -70.54 41.42 -104.06
C PRO A 51 -70.49 41.90 -102.59
N ALA A 52 -71.24 42.95 -102.25
CA ALA A 52 -71.42 43.42 -100.88
C ALA A 52 -71.99 42.34 -99.92
N VAL A 53 -72.94 41.50 -100.33
CA VAL A 53 -73.54 40.48 -99.43
C VAL A 53 -72.55 39.34 -99.12
N LYS A 54 -71.77 38.93 -100.12
CA LYS A 54 -70.69 37.94 -99.94
C LYS A 54 -69.54 38.49 -99.08
N VAL A 55 -69.20 39.77 -99.26
CA VAL A 55 -68.21 40.48 -98.42
C VAL A 55 -68.70 40.61 -96.98
N VAL A 56 -69.97 40.96 -96.74
CA VAL A 56 -70.54 41.03 -95.38
C VAL A 56 -70.59 39.66 -94.71
N SER A 57 -70.95 38.59 -95.42
CA SER A 57 -70.91 37.23 -94.86
C SER A 57 -69.48 36.79 -94.51
N ALA A 58 -68.48 37.14 -95.33
CA ALA A 58 -67.08 36.87 -95.05
C ALA A 58 -66.58 37.65 -93.82
N LEU A 59 -66.94 38.94 -93.71
CA LEU A 59 -66.62 39.78 -92.56
C LEU A 59 -67.29 39.30 -91.27
N LEU A 60 -68.53 38.81 -91.32
CA LEU A 60 -69.21 38.22 -90.17
C LEU A 60 -68.53 36.93 -89.71
N LYS A 61 -68.13 36.05 -90.64
CA LYS A 61 -67.34 34.86 -90.30
C LYS A 61 -65.97 35.21 -89.72
N GLN A 62 -65.35 36.29 -90.19
CA GLN A 62 -64.11 36.81 -89.62
C GLN A 62 -64.34 37.39 -88.21
N ARG A 63 -65.44 38.11 -88.00
CA ARG A 63 -65.85 38.62 -86.68
C ARG A 63 -66.09 37.47 -85.71
N ASP A 64 -66.84 36.44 -86.10
CA ASP A 64 -67.12 35.28 -85.24
C ASP A 64 -65.83 34.52 -84.88
N LYS A 65 -64.87 34.41 -85.81
CA LYS A 65 -63.54 33.84 -85.51
C LYS A 65 -62.77 34.69 -84.51
N LEU A 66 -62.75 36.01 -84.70
CA LEU A 66 -62.11 36.93 -83.76
C LEU A 66 -62.80 36.92 -82.38
N ASP A 67 -64.12 36.77 -82.33
CA ASP A 67 -64.87 36.62 -81.09
C ASP A 67 -64.49 35.32 -80.38
N GLU A 68 -64.35 34.21 -81.12
CA GLU A 68 -63.91 32.91 -80.57
C GLU A 68 -62.46 32.98 -80.05
N GLU A 69 -61.55 33.64 -80.78
CA GLU A 69 -60.17 33.88 -80.35
C GLU A 69 -60.13 34.77 -79.11
N THR A 70 -60.93 35.84 -79.08
CA THR A 70 -61.06 36.74 -77.93
C THR A 70 -61.58 36.00 -76.70
N GLU A 71 -62.54 35.08 -76.88
CA GLU A 71 -63.10 34.32 -75.77
C GLU A 71 -62.10 33.28 -75.23
N LYS A 72 -61.32 32.64 -76.10
CA LYS A 72 -60.19 31.80 -75.69
C LYS A 72 -59.15 32.61 -74.92
N GLU A 73 -58.81 33.80 -75.41
CA GLU A 73 -57.83 34.66 -74.75
C GLU A 73 -58.34 35.13 -73.37
N LYS A 74 -59.62 35.51 -73.24
CA LYS A 74 -60.25 35.80 -71.94
C LYS A 74 -60.22 34.62 -70.97
N GLN A 75 -60.43 33.38 -71.46
CA GLN A 75 -60.32 32.18 -70.63
C GLN A 75 -58.89 31.99 -70.12
N THR A 76 -57.89 32.12 -71.00
CA THR A 76 -56.48 32.04 -70.59
C THR A 76 -56.10 33.15 -69.60
N GLN A 77 -56.63 34.37 -69.78
CA GLN A 77 -56.41 35.48 -68.87
C GLN A 77 -57.04 35.21 -67.49
N ALA A 78 -58.23 34.61 -67.44
CA ALA A 78 -58.88 34.24 -66.19
C ALA A 78 -58.11 33.11 -65.45
N GLU A 79 -57.53 32.16 -66.19
CA GLU A 79 -56.68 31.11 -65.62
C GLU A 79 -55.38 31.68 -65.05
N LEU A 80 -54.68 32.52 -65.81
CA LEU A 80 -53.49 33.21 -65.35
C LEU A 80 -53.78 34.10 -64.12
N GLN A 81 -54.91 34.80 -64.09
CA GLN A 81 -55.30 35.61 -62.94
C GLN A 81 -55.52 34.74 -61.69
N LYS A 82 -56.14 33.56 -61.83
CA LYS A 82 -56.27 32.60 -60.72
C LYS A 82 -54.90 32.16 -60.24
N GLU A 83 -53.99 31.82 -61.14
CA GLU A 83 -52.63 31.39 -60.78
C GLU A 83 -51.86 32.51 -60.07
N ILE A 84 -51.96 33.76 -60.55
CA ILE A 84 -51.41 34.94 -59.88
C ILE A 84 -51.96 35.05 -58.46
N THR A 85 -53.28 34.95 -58.26
CA THR A 85 -53.85 35.05 -56.90
C THR A 85 -53.37 33.92 -55.97
N ILE A 86 -53.14 32.72 -56.50
CA ILE A 86 -52.61 31.58 -55.73
C ILE A 86 -51.16 31.86 -55.35
N MET A 87 -50.35 32.35 -56.27
CA MET A 87 -48.95 32.69 -56.02
C MET A 87 -48.82 33.86 -55.05
N GLU A 88 -49.65 34.89 -55.16
CA GLU A 88 -49.70 36.00 -54.20
C GLU A 88 -50.06 35.53 -52.79
N LYS A 89 -51.05 34.63 -52.66
CA LYS A 89 -51.41 34.02 -51.37
C LYS A 89 -50.24 33.21 -50.79
N LYS A 90 -49.54 32.41 -51.61
CA LYS A 90 -48.34 31.67 -51.18
C LYS A 90 -47.23 32.63 -50.73
N VAL A 91 -47.00 33.72 -51.44
CA VAL A 91 -46.00 34.74 -51.07
C VAL A 91 -46.35 35.40 -49.74
N VAL A 92 -47.62 35.76 -49.51
CA VAL A 92 -48.07 36.31 -48.22
C VAL A 92 -47.90 35.30 -47.09
N GLN A 93 -48.22 34.03 -47.32
CA GLN A 93 -48.04 32.97 -46.32
C GLN A 93 -46.57 32.75 -45.96
N MET A 94 -45.67 32.71 -46.96
CA MET A 94 -44.23 32.62 -46.75
C MET A 94 -43.68 33.86 -46.02
N ARG A 95 -44.14 35.07 -46.38
CA ARG A 95 -43.77 36.31 -45.70
C ARG A 95 -44.27 36.38 -44.26
N ARG A 96 -45.48 35.89 -43.96
CA ARG A 96 -45.99 35.77 -42.58
C ARG A 96 -45.15 34.78 -41.76
N GLY A 97 -44.74 33.67 -42.36
CA GLY A 97 -43.81 32.71 -41.74
C GLY A 97 -42.44 33.33 -41.46
N GLN A 98 -41.89 34.11 -42.39
CA GLN A 98 -40.57 34.76 -42.24
C GLN A 98 -40.59 36.00 -41.33
N ALA A 99 -41.65 36.81 -41.34
CA ALA A 99 -41.75 38.00 -40.49
C ALA A 99 -41.86 37.67 -38.99
N SER A 100 -42.35 36.47 -38.66
CA SER A 100 -42.40 35.96 -37.28
C SER A 100 -41.03 35.48 -36.77
N TYR A 101 -40.12 35.10 -37.68
CA TYR A 101 -38.78 34.64 -37.34
C TYR A 101 -37.77 35.79 -37.41
N SER A 102 -37.60 36.49 -36.29
CA SER A 102 -36.45 37.40 -36.07
C SER A 102 -35.14 36.59 -36.05
N HIS A 103 -34.58 36.30 -37.23
CA HIS A 103 -33.36 35.53 -37.41
C HIS A 103 -32.10 36.19 -36.80
N LYS A 104 -32.17 37.48 -36.39
CA LYS A 104 -31.01 38.21 -35.82
C LYS A 104 -30.93 38.16 -34.30
N SER A 105 -32.02 37.85 -33.58
CA SER A 105 -32.04 37.70 -32.12
C SER A 105 -31.76 36.24 -31.70
N HIS A 106 -32.36 35.28 -32.40
CA HIS A 106 -32.23 33.85 -32.09
C HIS A 106 -30.76 33.34 -31.96
N PRO A 107 -29.82 33.62 -32.89
CA PRO A 107 -28.44 33.18 -32.75
C PRO A 107 -27.68 33.89 -31.62
N ARG A 108 -28.03 35.14 -31.30
CA ARG A 108 -27.42 35.87 -30.17
C ARG A 108 -27.92 35.34 -28.83
N ASP A 109 -29.20 34.99 -28.74
CA ASP A 109 -29.78 34.43 -27.53
C ASP A 109 -29.29 32.99 -27.28
N ILE A 110 -29.12 32.20 -28.35
CA ILE A 110 -28.42 30.91 -28.30
C ILE A 110 -26.97 31.11 -27.82
N GLN A 111 -26.22 32.07 -28.39
CA GLN A 111 -24.84 32.32 -27.98
C GLN A 111 -24.74 32.79 -26.53
N LYS A 112 -25.67 33.62 -26.05
CA LYS A 112 -25.76 34.03 -24.63
C LYS A 112 -26.08 32.84 -23.73
N ALA A 113 -27.03 31.99 -24.12
CA ALA A 113 -27.36 30.76 -23.40
C ALA A 113 -26.14 29.83 -23.32
N MET A 114 -25.43 29.60 -24.44
CA MET A 114 -24.18 28.83 -24.48
C MET A 114 -23.11 29.40 -23.57
N ARG A 115 -22.88 30.72 -23.57
CA ARG A 115 -21.91 31.36 -22.65
C ARG A 115 -22.32 31.21 -21.19
N SER A 116 -23.62 31.31 -20.90
CA SER A 116 -24.16 31.12 -19.54
C SER A 116 -23.98 29.69 -19.06
N THR A 117 -24.30 28.69 -19.90
CA THR A 117 -24.09 27.27 -19.57
C THR A 117 -22.62 26.94 -19.46
N GLN A 118 -21.77 27.49 -20.33
CA GLN A 118 -20.31 27.34 -20.24
C GLN A 118 -19.79 27.94 -18.93
N SER A 119 -20.20 29.16 -18.58
CA SER A 119 -19.80 29.79 -17.32
C SER A 119 -20.27 29.01 -16.10
N LYS A 120 -21.47 28.40 -16.15
CA LYS A 120 -21.97 27.53 -15.08
C LYS A 120 -21.16 26.23 -15.00
N LEU A 121 -20.79 25.65 -16.14
CA LEU A 121 -19.95 24.47 -16.22
C LEU A 121 -18.55 24.74 -15.67
N ASP A 122 -17.93 25.85 -16.05
CA ASP A 122 -16.60 26.26 -15.58
C ASP A 122 -16.62 26.51 -14.05
N ARG A 123 -17.67 27.17 -13.53
CA ARG A 123 -17.84 27.34 -12.07
C ARG A 123 -18.00 25.99 -11.36
N SER A 124 -18.76 25.06 -11.94
CA SER A 124 -18.92 23.70 -11.40
C SER A 124 -17.61 22.94 -11.41
N HIS A 125 -16.83 23.02 -12.49
CA HIS A 125 -15.50 22.41 -12.58
C HIS A 125 -14.51 23.03 -11.59
N ALA A 126 -14.50 24.35 -11.43
CA ALA A 126 -13.67 25.02 -10.44
C ALA A 126 -14.01 24.56 -9.02
N HIS A 127 -15.30 24.48 -8.69
CA HIS A 127 -15.75 23.95 -7.40
C HIS A 127 -15.35 22.48 -7.22
N PHE A 128 -15.54 21.64 -8.24
CA PHE A 128 -15.13 20.24 -8.20
C PHE A 128 -13.62 20.08 -8.00
N ASN A 129 -12.81 20.86 -8.71
CA ASN A 129 -11.35 20.84 -8.57
C ASN A 129 -10.91 21.28 -7.17
N GLU A 130 -11.56 22.29 -6.59
CA GLU A 130 -11.30 22.71 -5.20
C GLU A 130 -11.65 21.58 -4.22
N GLN A 131 -12.80 20.93 -4.39
CA GLN A 131 -13.16 19.77 -3.57
C GLN A 131 -12.16 18.62 -3.75
N MET A 132 -11.64 18.40 -4.95
CA MET A 132 -10.61 17.38 -5.20
C MET A 132 -9.28 17.72 -4.52
N LYS A 133 -8.89 19.01 -4.48
CA LYS A 133 -7.72 19.47 -3.74
C LYS A 133 -7.89 19.25 -2.23
N ILE A 134 -9.04 19.62 -1.67
CA ILE A 134 -9.37 19.37 -0.26
C ILE A 134 -9.37 17.86 0.03
N ASN A 135 -9.97 17.04 -0.83
CA ASN A 135 -9.99 15.59 -0.67
C ASN A 135 -8.57 15.00 -0.71
N SER A 136 -7.71 15.48 -1.63
CA SER A 136 -6.31 15.07 -1.70
C SER A 136 -5.55 15.45 -0.42
N GLN A 137 -5.79 16.64 0.13
CA GLN A 137 -5.18 17.06 1.39
C GLN A 137 -5.66 16.20 2.56
N LEU A 138 -6.96 15.96 2.69
CA LEU A 138 -7.52 15.09 3.74
C LEU A 138 -6.97 13.66 3.66
N ARG A 139 -6.74 13.12 2.47
CA ARG A 139 -6.09 11.80 2.31
C ARG A 139 -4.67 11.79 2.86
N LYS A 140 -3.87 12.83 2.57
CA LYS A 140 -2.51 12.97 3.12
C LYS A 140 -2.55 13.10 4.65
N ASP A 141 -3.50 13.86 5.18
CA ASP A 141 -3.65 14.03 6.63
C ASP A 141 -4.05 12.69 7.29
N ILE A 142 -4.94 11.91 6.67
CA ILE A 142 -5.31 10.55 7.12
C ILE A 142 -4.08 9.62 7.10
N GLU A 143 -3.30 9.62 6.02
CA GLU A 143 -2.07 8.83 5.92
C GLU A 143 -1.06 9.22 7.01
N LEU A 144 -0.88 10.52 7.27
CA LEU A 144 -0.03 11.02 8.34
C LEU A 144 -0.50 10.52 9.71
N LEU A 145 -1.80 10.63 9.99
CA LEU A 145 -2.40 10.14 11.24
C LEU A 145 -2.24 8.62 11.39
N HIS A 146 -2.37 7.85 10.30
CA HIS A 146 -2.11 6.42 10.33
C HIS A 146 -0.65 6.11 10.65
N MET A 147 0.32 6.78 10.02
CA MET A 147 1.74 6.61 10.33
C MET A 147 2.05 6.98 11.78
N GLN A 148 1.49 8.09 12.28
CA GLN A 148 1.65 8.50 13.67
C GLN A 148 1.05 7.47 14.64
N ARG A 149 -0.15 6.94 14.35
CA ARG A 149 -0.77 5.89 15.17
C ARG A 149 0.09 4.63 15.21
N THR A 150 0.62 4.19 14.07
CA THR A 150 1.50 3.01 14.00
C THR A 150 2.77 3.23 14.82
N ARG A 151 3.41 4.41 14.69
CA ARG A 151 4.58 4.76 15.50
C ARG A 151 4.27 4.79 16.99
N PHE A 152 3.11 5.34 17.38
CA PHE A 152 2.66 5.36 18.76
C PHE A 152 2.41 3.94 19.30
N GLN A 153 1.76 3.08 18.53
CA GLN A 153 1.54 1.68 18.91
C GLN A 153 2.85 0.91 19.06
N GLN A 154 3.84 1.14 18.21
CA GLN A 154 5.17 0.56 18.35
C GLN A 154 5.85 1.02 19.65
N LEU A 155 5.77 2.31 19.98
CA LEU A 155 6.31 2.84 21.23
C LEU A 155 5.59 2.25 22.45
N TYR A 156 4.27 2.15 22.39
CA TYR A 156 3.45 1.57 23.44
C TYR A 156 3.83 0.10 23.70
N ARG A 157 3.96 -0.72 22.64
CA ARG A 157 4.41 -2.13 22.76
C ARG A 157 5.81 -2.24 23.37
N LYS A 158 6.73 -1.33 23.02
CA LYS A 158 8.06 -1.29 23.64
C LYS A 158 7.98 -0.97 25.14
N LEU A 159 7.16 0.01 25.52
CA LEU A 159 6.97 0.38 26.92
C LEU A 159 6.30 -0.75 27.72
N GLU A 160 5.31 -1.42 27.13
CA GLU A 160 4.64 -2.58 27.73
C GLU A 160 5.63 -3.74 27.96
N LYS A 161 6.51 -4.01 26.99
CA LYS A 161 7.59 -4.99 27.16
C LYS A 161 8.52 -4.64 28.31
N VAL A 162 8.98 -3.38 28.39
CA VAL A 162 9.83 -2.91 29.50
C VAL A 162 9.11 -3.06 30.86
N LEU A 163 7.81 -2.75 30.94
CA LEU A 163 7.03 -2.96 32.16
C LEU A 163 6.93 -4.43 32.54
N GLN A 164 6.79 -5.33 31.55
CA GLN A 164 6.76 -6.76 31.80
C GLN A 164 8.12 -7.29 32.27
N ASP A 165 9.22 -6.81 31.68
CA ASP A 165 10.58 -7.14 32.09
C ASP A 165 10.83 -6.67 33.54
N ILE A 166 10.46 -5.43 33.90
CA ILE A 166 10.58 -4.92 35.27
C ILE A 166 9.75 -5.77 36.25
N ARG A 167 8.53 -6.18 35.90
CA ARG A 167 7.73 -7.08 36.75
C ARG A 167 8.40 -8.43 36.95
N LYS A 168 9.03 -8.97 35.92
CA LYS A 168 9.81 -10.19 36.00
C LYS A 168 11.01 -10.01 36.92
N ASP A 169 11.77 -8.94 36.77
CA ASP A 169 12.91 -8.61 37.62
C ASP A 169 12.50 -8.46 39.09
N ILE A 170 11.36 -7.80 39.36
CA ILE A 170 10.77 -7.72 40.70
C ILE A 170 10.47 -9.12 41.24
N GLY A 171 9.86 -9.99 40.43
CA GLY A 171 9.62 -11.39 40.81
C GLY A 171 10.90 -12.13 41.16
N GLU A 172 11.94 -12.02 40.32
CA GLU A 172 13.24 -12.66 40.57
C GLU A 172 13.91 -12.14 41.85
N VAL A 173 13.81 -10.84 42.14
CA VAL A 173 14.34 -10.25 43.38
C VAL A 173 13.57 -10.75 44.59
N VAL A 174 12.24 -10.89 44.50
CA VAL A 174 11.41 -11.44 45.57
C VAL A 174 11.78 -12.90 45.83
N ASP A 175 11.96 -13.72 44.80
CA ASP A 175 12.35 -15.13 44.95
C ASP A 175 13.75 -15.27 45.55
N LYS A 176 14.72 -14.46 45.10
CA LYS A 176 16.07 -14.40 45.69
C LYS A 176 16.02 -13.95 47.15
N SER A 177 15.12 -13.02 47.49
CA SER A 177 14.95 -12.55 48.86
C SER A 177 14.30 -13.61 49.75
N ALA A 178 13.30 -14.35 49.24
CA ALA A 178 12.65 -15.43 49.95
C ALA A 178 13.63 -16.57 50.24
N THR A 179 14.39 -17.02 49.23
CA THR A 179 15.41 -18.08 49.41
C THR A 179 16.52 -17.66 50.38
N ALA A 180 16.98 -16.41 50.34
CA ALA A 180 17.94 -15.89 51.31
C ALA A 180 17.36 -15.82 52.74
N TYR A 181 16.08 -15.49 52.87
CA TYR A 181 15.39 -15.47 54.16
C TYR A 181 15.24 -16.88 54.75
N ASP A 182 14.85 -17.86 53.94
CA ASP A 182 14.75 -19.27 54.35
C ASP A 182 16.12 -19.80 54.82
N ALA A 183 17.18 -19.54 54.05
CA ALA A 183 18.54 -19.91 54.42
C ALA A 183 19.00 -19.26 55.74
N LYS A 184 18.63 -17.99 55.97
CA LYS A 184 18.90 -17.30 57.25
C LYS A 184 18.14 -17.97 58.39
N VAL A 185 16.86 -18.29 58.21
CA VAL A 185 16.04 -18.97 59.23
C VAL A 185 16.65 -20.33 59.57
N ASP A 186 17.07 -21.11 58.58
CA ASP A 186 17.74 -22.40 58.77
C ASP A 186 19.08 -22.27 59.52
N ALA A 187 19.88 -21.25 59.20
CA ALA A 187 21.11 -20.97 59.94
C ALA A 187 20.83 -20.56 61.40
N GLN A 188 19.78 -19.77 61.61
CA GLN A 188 19.37 -19.31 62.93
C GLN A 188 18.85 -20.47 63.80
N THR A 189 18.05 -21.38 63.24
CA THR A 189 17.56 -22.58 63.95
C THR A 189 18.72 -23.50 64.32
N LYS A 190 19.64 -23.79 63.38
CA LYS A 190 20.87 -24.55 63.65
C LYS A 190 21.72 -23.92 64.75
N THR A 191 21.89 -22.60 64.71
CA THR A 191 22.64 -21.86 65.74
C THR A 191 21.96 -22.00 67.10
N SER A 192 20.63 -21.90 67.16
CA SER A 192 19.87 -22.08 68.40
C SER A 192 20.03 -23.49 68.95
N MET A 193 19.96 -24.52 68.10
CA MET A 193 20.17 -25.92 68.49
C MET A 193 21.57 -26.17 69.05
N ILE A 194 22.61 -25.62 68.41
CA ILE A 194 23.99 -25.76 68.88
C ILE A 194 24.16 -25.07 70.24
N LYS A 195 23.59 -23.87 70.41
CA LYS A 195 23.60 -23.16 71.70
C LYS A 195 22.90 -23.95 72.80
N GLU A 196 21.72 -24.49 72.52
CA GLU A 196 20.97 -25.30 73.49
C GLU A 196 21.73 -26.58 73.86
N LYS A 197 22.35 -27.24 72.88
CA LYS A 197 23.21 -28.40 73.12
C LYS A 197 24.41 -28.04 74.01
N ALA A 198 25.11 -26.94 73.70
CA ALA A 198 26.24 -26.49 74.52
C ALA A 198 25.84 -26.18 75.97
N VAL A 199 24.65 -25.62 76.20
CA VAL A 199 24.11 -25.38 77.55
C VAL A 199 23.84 -26.70 78.27
N LYS A 200 23.25 -27.70 77.58
CA LYS A 200 23.00 -29.03 78.16
C LYS A 200 24.30 -29.77 78.48
N ASP A 201 25.27 -29.74 77.57
CA ASP A 201 26.58 -30.37 77.76
C ASP A 201 27.31 -29.73 78.95
N LEU A 202 27.31 -28.39 79.06
CA LEU A 202 27.90 -27.68 80.20
C LEU A 202 27.20 -28.03 81.53
N ALA A 203 25.86 -28.14 81.53
CA ALA A 203 25.12 -28.58 82.71
C ALA A 203 25.49 -30.02 83.08
N GLN A 204 25.61 -30.94 82.12
CA GLN A 204 26.05 -32.31 82.35
C GLN A 204 27.47 -32.37 82.91
N TYR A 205 28.43 -31.66 82.30
CA TYR A 205 29.80 -31.58 82.81
C TYR A 205 29.87 -31.04 84.23
N SER A 206 29.05 -30.03 84.55
CA SER A 206 28.98 -29.48 85.92
C SER A 206 28.44 -30.51 86.93
N ALA A 207 27.46 -31.33 86.54
CA ALA A 207 26.90 -32.37 87.38
C ALA A 207 27.89 -33.53 87.60
N GLU A 208 28.59 -33.96 86.54
CA GLU A 208 29.65 -34.97 86.61
C GLU A 208 30.81 -34.50 87.49
N MET A 209 31.22 -33.23 87.36
CA MET A 209 32.26 -32.64 88.21
C MET A 209 31.87 -32.67 89.70
N GLN A 210 30.63 -32.27 90.02
CA GLN A 210 30.13 -32.32 91.40
C GLN A 210 30.06 -33.75 91.95
N GLU A 211 29.73 -34.74 91.12
CA GLU A 211 29.71 -36.13 91.55
C GLU A 211 31.12 -36.67 91.81
N LEU A 212 32.09 -36.35 90.94
CA LEU A 212 33.50 -36.67 91.17
C LEU A 212 34.03 -36.01 92.45
N GLU A 213 33.69 -34.74 92.71
CA GLU A 213 34.01 -34.05 93.96
C GLU A 213 33.43 -34.77 95.18
N ARG A 214 32.18 -35.26 95.10
CA ARG A 214 31.55 -36.05 96.18
C ARG A 214 32.28 -37.37 96.42
N VAL A 215 32.64 -38.08 95.35
CA VAL A 215 33.41 -39.34 95.43
C VAL A 215 34.77 -39.09 96.07
N ILE A 216 35.50 -38.06 95.63
CA ILE A 216 36.79 -37.68 96.22
C ILE A 216 36.64 -37.30 97.70
N ALA A 217 35.62 -36.51 98.06
CA ALA A 217 35.36 -36.14 99.44
C ALA A 217 35.02 -37.37 100.31
N HIS A 218 34.26 -38.32 99.76
CA HIS A 218 33.96 -39.59 100.43
C HIS A 218 35.22 -40.44 100.62
N GLU A 219 36.05 -40.59 99.59
CA GLU A 219 37.34 -41.28 99.68
C GLU A 219 38.28 -40.60 100.69
N HIS A 220 38.33 -39.27 100.71
CA HIS A 220 39.15 -38.52 101.65
C HIS A 220 38.69 -38.78 103.08
N ARG A 221 37.39 -38.69 103.36
CA ARG A 221 36.81 -39.04 104.67
C ARG A 221 37.09 -40.49 105.05
N LEU A 222 36.97 -41.43 104.10
CA LEU A 222 37.27 -42.84 104.34
C LEU A 222 38.77 -43.03 104.65
N ARG A 223 39.65 -42.35 103.91
CA ARG A 223 41.10 -42.38 104.11
C ARG A 223 41.51 -41.76 105.44
N GLU A 224 40.93 -40.63 105.82
CA GLU A 224 41.09 -40.01 107.14
C GLU A 224 40.58 -40.92 108.26
N PHE A 225 39.40 -41.53 108.10
CA PHE A 225 38.86 -42.49 109.05
C PHE A 225 39.79 -43.70 109.21
N MET A 226 40.24 -44.29 108.11
CA MET A 226 41.19 -45.40 108.10
C MET A 226 42.54 -44.99 108.70
N SER A 227 43.05 -43.80 108.39
CA SER A 227 44.28 -43.25 108.96
C SER A 227 44.15 -43.02 110.47
N THR A 228 43.02 -42.50 110.94
CA THR A 228 42.74 -42.29 112.37
C THR A 228 42.64 -43.64 113.11
N LYS A 229 41.92 -44.62 112.54
CA LYS A 229 41.84 -45.98 113.09
C LYS A 229 43.18 -46.71 113.04
N ASN A 230 43.99 -46.52 112.00
CA ASN A 230 45.35 -47.06 111.95
C ASN A 230 46.27 -46.35 112.94
N ASN A 231 46.24 -45.02 113.06
CA ASN A 231 47.05 -44.26 114.01
C ASN A 231 46.71 -44.64 115.46
N GLN A 232 45.43 -44.93 115.76
CA GLN A 232 45.03 -45.43 117.07
C GLN A 232 45.50 -46.88 117.33
N ARG A 233 45.76 -47.68 116.28
CA ARG A 233 46.44 -48.98 116.40
C ARG A 233 47.97 -48.86 116.39
N VAL A 234 48.54 -47.85 115.73
CA VAL A 234 49.99 -47.58 115.66
C VAL A 234 50.50 -46.94 116.94
N SER A 235 49.66 -46.26 117.74
CA SER A 235 50.02 -45.81 119.09
C SER A 235 50.15 -46.96 120.10
N MET A 236 49.64 -48.17 119.80
CA MET A 236 49.76 -49.37 120.64
C MET A 236 50.55 -50.53 119.98
N ASP A 237 51.05 -50.34 118.76
CA ASP A 237 51.78 -51.37 118.01
C ASP A 237 52.89 -50.76 117.14
N ASN A 238 53.60 -49.77 117.68
CA ASN A 238 54.84 -49.26 117.07
C ASN A 238 56.06 -50.09 117.50
N GLY A 239 55.91 -51.42 117.44
CA GLY A 239 56.97 -52.36 117.80
C GLY A 239 57.06 -53.65 117.00
N LYS A 240 56.00 -54.13 116.32
CA LYS A 240 56.04 -55.49 115.73
C LYS A 240 55.42 -55.69 114.34
N ARG A 241 55.19 -54.64 113.55
CA ARG A 241 54.55 -54.80 112.22
C ARG A 241 55.38 -54.43 110.99
N THR A 242 56.67 -54.14 111.14
CA THR A 242 57.60 -53.97 110.00
C THR A 242 58.27 -55.29 109.56
N ARG A 243 58.01 -56.42 110.24
CA ARG A 243 58.64 -57.73 109.93
C ARG A 243 57.71 -58.78 109.29
N ARG A 244 56.40 -58.52 109.16
CA ARG A 244 55.44 -59.50 108.61
C ARG A 244 54.73 -59.09 107.31
N ARG A 245 55.16 -57.98 106.68
CA ARG A 245 54.69 -57.59 105.33
C ARG A 245 55.62 -58.07 104.21
N GLN A 246 56.76 -58.65 104.57
CA GLN A 246 57.76 -59.16 103.63
C GLN A 246 57.58 -60.65 103.29
N GLU A 247 56.74 -61.40 104.03
CA GLU A 247 56.62 -62.87 103.92
C GLU A 247 55.28 -63.36 103.33
N MET A 248 54.43 -62.46 102.81
CA MET A 248 53.14 -62.85 102.19
C MET A 248 52.92 -62.22 100.81
N LYS A 249 54.01 -61.85 100.13
CA LYS A 249 54.02 -61.38 98.74
C LYS A 249 54.67 -62.39 97.78
N GLU A 250 54.92 -63.61 98.24
CA GLU A 250 55.53 -64.71 97.46
C GLU A 250 54.56 -65.85 97.12
N GLN A 251 53.26 -65.75 97.45
CA GLN A 251 52.30 -66.86 97.25
C GLN A 251 51.06 -66.51 96.43
N ARG A 252 51.17 -65.57 95.48
CA ARG A 252 50.11 -65.32 94.47
C ARG A 252 50.66 -64.93 93.09
N LYS A 253 51.59 -65.74 92.56
CA LYS A 253 51.90 -65.79 91.13
C LYS A 253 52.15 -67.24 90.72
N ALA A 254 51.08 -68.01 90.69
CA ALA A 254 51.03 -69.28 90.01
C ALA A 254 49.59 -69.43 89.52
N ASP A 255 49.29 -68.82 88.37
CA ASP A 255 48.45 -69.43 87.34
C ASP A 255 48.45 -68.54 86.07
N GLY A 256 48.74 -69.14 84.90
CA GLY A 256 48.56 -68.51 83.58
C GLY A 256 49.78 -68.44 82.65
N GLY A 257 50.10 -69.55 81.97
CA GLY A 257 50.65 -69.57 80.60
C GLY A 257 52.18 -69.45 80.42
N GLU A 258 52.90 -70.57 80.48
CA GLU A 258 54.37 -70.64 80.40
C GLU A 258 54.99 -70.67 78.98
N GLU A 259 54.24 -70.59 77.88
CA GLU A 259 54.85 -70.84 76.55
C GLU A 259 55.24 -69.60 75.71
N THR A 260 55.10 -68.38 76.23
CA THR A 260 55.64 -67.16 75.56
C THR A 260 56.69 -66.44 76.37
N HIS A 261 56.92 -66.83 77.63
CA HIS A 261 57.79 -66.08 78.52
C HIS A 261 59.26 -66.25 78.15
N ASP A 262 59.71 -67.44 77.74
CA ASP A 262 61.12 -67.68 77.43
C ASP A 262 61.56 -67.14 76.05
N SER A 263 60.65 -67.07 75.08
CA SER A 263 60.92 -66.43 73.78
C SER A 263 60.94 -64.91 73.89
N LEU A 264 59.99 -64.32 74.63
CA LEU A 264 60.01 -62.90 74.97
C LEU A 264 61.26 -62.56 75.78
N LYS A 265 61.61 -63.36 76.79
CA LYS A 265 62.79 -63.12 77.65
C LYS A 265 64.11 -63.17 76.87
N LYS A 266 64.23 -64.04 75.86
CA LYS A 266 65.37 -64.07 74.93
C LYS A 266 65.41 -62.85 73.99
N ALA A 267 64.29 -62.47 73.40
CA ALA A 267 64.20 -61.25 72.59
C ALA A 267 64.50 -59.98 73.43
N PHE A 268 64.07 -59.96 74.69
CA PHE A 268 64.33 -58.88 75.64
C PHE A 268 65.80 -58.80 76.07
N GLN A 269 66.48 -59.93 76.29
CA GLN A 269 67.92 -59.94 76.55
C GLN A 269 68.73 -59.40 75.37
N GLN A 270 68.35 -59.76 74.13
CA GLN A 270 69.00 -59.21 72.94
C GLN A 270 68.78 -57.70 72.78
N ILE A 271 67.57 -57.19 73.08
CA ILE A 271 67.31 -55.75 73.05
C ILE A 271 68.09 -55.05 74.16
N GLN A 272 68.18 -55.64 75.35
CA GLN A 272 68.92 -55.09 76.49
C GLN A 272 70.42 -54.97 76.21
N GLU A 273 71.03 -55.98 75.56
CA GLU A 273 72.43 -55.95 75.11
C GLU A 273 72.68 -54.89 74.03
N LEU A 274 71.72 -54.65 73.13
CA LEU A 274 71.84 -53.67 72.05
C LEU A 274 71.55 -52.22 72.48
N THR A 275 70.71 -52.00 73.50
CA THR A 275 70.31 -50.65 73.95
C THR A 275 71.01 -50.17 75.22
N GLY A 276 71.62 -51.06 76.01
CA GLY A 276 72.47 -50.68 77.15
C GLY A 276 71.75 -50.05 78.34
N GLU A 277 70.43 -50.21 78.49
CA GLU A 277 69.68 -49.69 79.65
C GLU A 277 69.15 -50.81 80.57
N ASP A 278 69.49 -50.73 81.86
CA ASP A 278 69.25 -51.80 82.86
C ASP A 278 67.83 -51.84 83.45
N ASN A 279 66.98 -50.85 83.18
CA ASN A 279 65.64 -50.74 83.78
C ASN A 279 64.53 -51.08 82.78
N LEU A 280 63.98 -52.30 82.89
CA LEU A 280 62.93 -52.86 82.01
C LEU A 280 61.74 -51.91 81.79
N GLY A 281 61.27 -51.25 82.85
CA GLY A 281 60.15 -50.30 82.75
C GLY A 281 60.48 -49.08 81.88
N LYS A 282 61.71 -48.55 81.96
CA LYS A 282 62.12 -47.37 81.19
C LYS A 282 62.27 -47.70 79.70
N LEU A 283 62.75 -48.90 79.36
CA LEU A 283 62.88 -49.36 77.99
C LEU A 283 61.51 -49.51 77.30
N VAL A 284 60.55 -50.14 77.97
CA VAL A 284 59.18 -50.28 77.44
C VAL A 284 58.52 -48.92 77.29
N THR A 285 58.67 -48.01 78.26
CA THR A 285 58.15 -46.65 78.13
C THR A 285 58.80 -45.89 76.97
N LYS A 286 60.12 -46.02 76.75
CA LYS A 286 60.79 -45.42 75.60
C LYS A 286 60.35 -46.01 74.27
N PHE A 287 60.08 -47.32 74.21
CA PHE A 287 59.58 -47.99 73.02
C PHE A 287 58.15 -47.54 72.70
N ILE A 288 57.25 -47.51 73.69
CA ILE A 288 55.88 -46.99 73.51
C ILE A 288 55.91 -45.54 73.07
N GLN A 289 56.74 -44.69 73.70
CA GLN A 289 56.91 -43.31 73.24
C GLN A 289 57.52 -43.21 71.84
N GLY A 290 58.37 -44.16 71.45
CA GLY A 290 58.92 -44.27 70.10
C GLY A 290 57.84 -44.66 69.09
N GLU A 291 57.00 -45.64 69.44
CA GLU A 291 55.89 -46.12 68.64
C GLU A 291 54.79 -45.06 68.49
N GLU A 292 54.41 -44.37 69.56
CA GLU A 292 53.48 -43.24 69.54
C GLU A 292 54.00 -42.11 68.65
N ARG A 293 55.30 -41.77 68.73
CA ARG A 293 55.91 -40.79 67.83
C ARG A 293 55.91 -41.27 66.38
N ASN A 294 56.20 -42.54 66.14
CA ASN A 294 56.23 -43.11 64.80
C ASN A 294 54.82 -43.18 64.19
N PHE A 295 53.80 -43.51 64.99
CA PHE A 295 52.41 -43.48 64.59
C PHE A 295 51.93 -42.05 64.30
N ALA A 296 52.32 -41.07 65.12
CA ALA A 296 52.05 -39.65 64.85
C ALA A 296 52.72 -39.18 63.55
N LEU A 297 53.97 -39.57 63.30
CA LEU A 297 54.68 -39.30 62.04
C LEU A 297 54.01 -39.97 60.84
N PHE A 298 53.57 -41.21 60.97
CA PHE A 298 52.87 -41.93 59.90
C PHE A 298 51.54 -41.25 59.55
N ASN A 299 50.76 -40.85 60.56
CA ASN A 299 49.52 -40.10 60.33
C ASN A 299 49.79 -38.75 59.66
N TYR A 300 50.82 -38.03 60.11
CA TYR A 300 51.22 -36.77 59.49
C TYR A 300 51.65 -36.95 58.02
N VAL A 301 52.43 -37.99 57.70
CA VAL A 301 52.82 -38.31 56.32
C VAL A 301 51.60 -38.65 55.47
N ASN A 302 50.63 -39.40 56.00
CA ASN A 302 49.40 -39.73 55.27
C ASN A 302 48.52 -38.49 55.03
N GLU A 303 48.39 -37.62 56.02
CA GLU A 303 47.67 -36.36 55.88
C GLU A 303 48.36 -35.45 54.86
N GLN A 304 49.69 -35.35 54.91
CA GLN A 304 50.47 -34.59 53.93
C GLN A 304 50.36 -35.17 52.52
N ASN A 305 50.30 -36.49 52.37
CA ASN A 305 50.10 -37.14 51.07
C ASN A 305 48.68 -36.90 50.54
N THR A 306 47.67 -36.92 51.41
CA THR A 306 46.29 -36.62 51.03
C THR A 306 46.17 -35.16 50.58
N GLU A 307 46.85 -34.25 51.28
CA GLU A 307 46.92 -32.85 50.90
C GLU A 307 47.68 -32.63 49.58
N ASP A 308 48.78 -33.37 49.34
CA ASP A 308 49.51 -33.33 48.07
C ASP A 308 48.65 -33.84 46.90
N GLU A 309 47.88 -34.92 47.10
CA GLU A 309 46.92 -35.40 46.11
C GLU A 309 45.83 -34.36 45.80
N ARG A 310 45.25 -33.75 46.84
CA ARG A 310 44.25 -32.68 46.70
C ARG A 310 44.80 -31.49 45.90
N LEU A 311 46.00 -31.02 46.24
CA LEU A 311 46.64 -29.90 45.54
C LEU A 311 46.98 -30.27 44.09
N ARG A 312 47.40 -31.51 43.82
CA ARG A 312 47.64 -31.99 42.45
C ARG A 312 46.35 -32.00 41.62
N GLU A 313 45.24 -32.43 42.19
CA GLU A 313 43.93 -32.40 41.54
C GLU A 313 43.48 -30.97 41.24
N GLU A 314 43.63 -30.05 42.20
CA GLU A 314 43.32 -28.63 42.03
C GLU A 314 44.18 -28.00 40.92
N ILE A 315 45.49 -28.27 40.91
CA ILE A 315 46.40 -27.81 39.85
C ILE A 315 45.97 -28.38 38.49
N GLN A 316 45.59 -29.66 38.42
CA GLN A 316 45.10 -30.25 37.18
C GLN A 316 43.80 -29.60 36.70
N GLN A 317 42.88 -29.30 37.61
CA GLN A 317 41.62 -28.65 37.29
C GLN A 317 41.85 -27.22 36.77
N ILE A 318 42.68 -26.43 37.47
CA ILE A 318 43.04 -25.08 37.04
C ILE A 318 43.72 -25.09 35.66
N ARG A 319 44.59 -26.07 35.40
CA ARG A 319 45.23 -26.22 34.07
C ARG A 319 44.21 -26.53 32.98
N LYS A 320 43.25 -27.42 33.24
CA LYS A 320 42.17 -27.73 32.29
C LYS A 320 41.31 -26.49 32.01
N ASP A 321 40.95 -25.74 33.05
CA ASP A 321 40.13 -24.54 32.91
C ASP A 321 40.87 -23.44 32.16
N THR A 322 42.18 -23.27 32.41
CA THR A 322 43.04 -22.34 31.68
C THR A 322 43.11 -22.69 30.19
N GLU A 323 43.26 -23.97 29.85
CA GLU A 323 43.30 -24.41 28.45
C GLU A 323 41.95 -24.18 27.76
N GLN A 324 40.84 -24.47 28.42
CA GLN A 324 39.50 -24.19 27.88
C GLN A 324 39.27 -22.70 27.65
N LEU A 325 39.70 -21.84 28.57
CA LEU A 325 39.61 -20.39 28.42
C LEU A 325 40.51 -19.89 27.28
N ASN A 326 41.71 -20.44 27.12
CA ASN A 326 42.61 -20.10 26.01
C ASN A 326 42.00 -20.48 24.66
N ILE A 327 41.39 -21.67 24.55
CA ILE A 327 40.72 -22.10 23.31
C ILE A 327 39.55 -21.16 22.99
N LYS A 328 38.70 -20.85 23.97
CA LYS A 328 37.56 -19.92 23.79
C LYS A 328 38.03 -18.51 23.40
N SER A 329 39.07 -18.00 24.05
CA SER A 329 39.66 -16.70 23.74
C SER A 329 40.21 -16.66 22.32
N ARG A 330 40.90 -17.72 21.88
CA ARG A 330 41.41 -17.84 20.51
C ARG A 330 40.29 -17.91 19.47
N GLN A 331 39.21 -18.65 19.75
CA GLN A 331 38.04 -18.71 18.87
C GLN A 331 37.37 -17.34 18.74
N GLN A 332 37.13 -16.67 19.86
CA GLN A 332 36.53 -15.33 19.88
C GLN A 332 37.41 -14.30 19.15
N GLU A 333 38.73 -14.37 19.30
CA GLU A 333 39.67 -13.51 18.59
C GLU A 333 39.64 -13.78 17.08
N GLN A 334 39.54 -15.05 16.65
CA GLN A 334 39.41 -15.39 15.24
C GLN A 334 38.10 -14.87 14.64
N GLU A 335 36.98 -15.04 15.34
CA GLU A 335 35.67 -14.52 14.93
C GLU A 335 35.69 -12.99 14.83
N SER A 336 36.25 -12.32 15.83
CA SER A 336 36.43 -10.86 15.85
C SER A 336 37.29 -10.39 14.67
N GLN A 337 38.39 -11.07 14.36
CA GLN A 337 39.23 -10.75 13.22
C GLN A 337 38.53 -10.92 11.87
N VAL A 338 37.70 -11.96 11.72
CA VAL A 338 36.90 -12.16 10.50
C VAL A 338 35.87 -11.04 10.35
N ALA A 339 35.15 -10.71 11.43
CA ALA A 339 34.18 -9.62 11.43
C ALA A 339 34.83 -8.26 11.12
N LEU A 340 36.00 -7.96 11.70
CA LEU A 340 36.75 -6.73 11.42
C LEU A 340 37.22 -6.66 9.96
N LYS A 341 37.65 -7.78 9.37
CA LYS A 341 38.00 -7.84 7.95
C LYS A 341 36.80 -7.59 7.05
N GLN A 342 35.64 -8.18 7.36
CA GLN A 342 34.40 -7.96 6.62
C GLN A 342 33.96 -6.49 6.70
N LEU A 343 33.95 -5.90 7.90
CA LEU A 343 33.59 -4.50 8.09
C LEU A 343 34.56 -3.55 7.38
N LYS A 344 35.87 -3.87 7.39
CA LYS A 344 36.88 -3.10 6.66
C LYS A 344 36.64 -3.14 5.14
N ASN A 345 36.29 -4.31 4.60
CA ASN A 345 35.99 -4.46 3.17
C ASN A 345 34.73 -3.67 2.79
N GLN A 346 33.66 -3.78 3.57
CA GLN A 346 32.44 -3.00 3.37
C GLN A 346 32.70 -1.49 3.43
N LEU A 347 33.53 -1.04 4.38
CA LEU A 347 33.92 0.36 4.49
C LEU A 347 34.70 0.82 3.25
N GLN A 348 35.61 -0.02 2.72
CA GLN A 348 36.38 0.31 1.53
C GLN A 348 35.50 0.38 0.28
N GLU A 349 34.55 -0.54 0.13
CA GLU A 349 33.57 -0.53 -0.97
C GLU A 349 32.66 0.70 -0.90
N CYS A 350 32.10 1.01 0.27
CA CYS A 350 31.26 2.19 0.48
C CYS A 350 32.04 3.49 0.19
N LYS A 351 33.31 3.56 0.59
CA LYS A 351 34.19 4.70 0.26
C LYS A 351 34.42 4.82 -1.25
N ALA A 352 34.67 3.71 -1.95
CA ALA A 352 34.85 3.73 -3.39
C ALA A 352 33.59 4.21 -4.12
N GLN A 353 32.42 3.72 -3.71
CA GLN A 353 31.13 4.17 -4.26
C GLN A 353 30.90 5.67 -3.99
N THR A 354 31.20 6.15 -2.77
CA THR A 354 31.06 7.56 -2.42
C THR A 354 31.96 8.45 -3.28
N GLN A 355 33.21 8.06 -3.51
CA GLN A 355 34.14 8.78 -4.38
C GLN A 355 33.65 8.81 -5.84
N GLU A 356 33.05 7.72 -6.32
CA GLU A 356 32.46 7.67 -7.66
C GLU A 356 31.28 8.65 -7.79
N TYR A 357 30.36 8.66 -6.83
CA TYR A 357 29.23 9.59 -6.82
C TYR A 357 29.67 11.06 -6.68
N GLU A 358 30.71 11.33 -5.88
CA GLU A 358 31.29 12.66 -5.75
C GLU A 358 31.91 13.12 -7.09
N ALA A 359 32.66 12.24 -7.77
CA ALA A 359 33.22 12.53 -9.08
C ALA A 359 32.12 12.78 -10.15
N GLN A 360 31.02 12.04 -10.09
CA GLN A 360 29.85 12.26 -10.96
C GLN A 360 29.17 13.61 -10.66
N ALA A 361 28.98 13.95 -9.38
CA ALA A 361 28.40 15.22 -8.96
C ALA A 361 29.27 16.42 -9.38
N ASP A 362 30.59 16.31 -9.25
CA ASP A 362 31.55 17.30 -9.73
C ASP A 362 31.49 17.48 -11.25
N HIS A 363 31.33 16.38 -11.98
CA HIS A 363 31.19 16.42 -13.43
C HIS A 363 29.90 17.15 -13.85
N ILE A 364 28.77 16.82 -13.22
CA ILE A 364 27.48 17.47 -13.49
C ILE A 364 27.54 18.96 -13.10
N SER A 365 28.16 19.30 -11.97
CA SER A 365 28.32 20.69 -11.52
C SER A 365 29.13 21.51 -12.52
N ARG A 366 30.22 20.94 -13.07
CA ARG A 366 31.00 21.58 -14.15
C ARG A 366 30.17 21.82 -15.41
N ILE A 367 29.33 20.86 -15.82
CA ILE A 367 28.42 21.04 -16.96
C ILE A 367 27.42 22.16 -16.67
N LEU A 368 26.85 22.17 -15.46
CA LEU A 368 25.86 23.16 -15.06
C LEU A 368 26.47 24.58 -15.05
N ASP A 369 27.71 24.74 -14.58
CA ASP A 369 28.43 26.02 -14.65
C ASP A 369 28.75 26.45 -16.08
N GLN A 370 29.07 25.51 -16.98
CA GLN A 370 29.19 25.81 -18.42
C GLN A 370 27.86 26.28 -19.01
N VAL A 371 26.73 25.67 -18.62
CA VAL A 371 25.39 26.10 -19.04
C VAL A 371 25.07 27.49 -18.51
N LYS A 372 25.33 27.78 -17.23
CA LYS A 372 25.14 29.12 -16.63
C LYS A 372 25.94 30.19 -17.38
N THR A 373 27.22 29.93 -17.64
CA THR A 373 28.09 30.88 -18.36
C THR A 373 27.67 31.05 -19.82
N GLY A 374 27.25 29.99 -20.50
CA GLY A 374 26.67 30.06 -21.84
C GLY A 374 25.37 30.87 -21.86
N LEU A 375 24.50 30.65 -20.87
CA LEU A 375 23.24 31.37 -20.73
C LEU A 375 23.45 32.85 -20.46
N ASP A 376 24.39 33.21 -19.58
CA ASP A 376 24.75 34.61 -19.31
C ASP A 376 25.24 35.33 -20.58
N ARG A 377 26.04 34.64 -21.41
CA ARG A 377 26.46 35.18 -22.72
C ARG A 377 25.27 35.40 -23.65
N ILE A 378 24.40 34.40 -23.80
CA ILE A 378 23.22 34.50 -24.68
C ILE A 378 22.27 35.58 -24.19
N PHE A 379 22.07 35.69 -22.88
CA PHE A 379 21.20 36.70 -22.28
C PHE A 379 21.73 38.12 -22.55
N LYS A 380 23.04 38.32 -22.48
CA LYS A 380 23.70 39.59 -22.85
C LYS A 380 23.62 39.89 -24.34
N THR A 381 23.75 38.89 -25.23
CA THR A 381 23.71 39.12 -26.69
C THR A 381 22.30 39.33 -27.23
N THR A 382 21.28 38.76 -26.59
CA THR A 382 19.89 38.75 -27.08
C THR A 382 19.08 39.93 -26.54
N ASP A 383 19.72 40.83 -25.78
CA ASP A 383 19.13 42.02 -25.14
C ASP A 383 17.78 41.67 -24.45
N CYS A 384 17.79 40.55 -23.72
CA CYS A 384 16.62 40.06 -23.01
C CYS A 384 16.23 41.08 -21.92
N ASN A 385 15.11 41.77 -22.11
CA ASN A 385 14.62 42.82 -21.20
C ASN A 385 14.62 42.40 -19.72
N LEU A 386 15.64 42.82 -18.97
CA LEU A 386 15.76 42.66 -17.50
C LEU A 386 14.66 43.41 -16.72
N GLY A 387 14.06 44.43 -17.34
CA GLY A 387 13.15 45.37 -16.67
C GLY A 387 11.83 44.76 -16.19
N GLN A 388 11.39 43.63 -16.75
CA GLN A 388 10.12 42.99 -16.37
C GLN A 388 10.28 41.92 -15.28
N THR A 389 11.51 41.43 -15.04
CA THR A 389 11.80 40.31 -14.12
C THR A 389 12.72 40.68 -12.96
N GLY A 390 13.31 41.88 -12.94
CA GLY A 390 14.10 42.37 -11.80
C GLY A 390 13.36 42.41 -10.46
N GLY A 391 12.01 42.45 -10.48
CA GLY A 391 11.17 42.36 -9.29
C GLY A 391 10.93 40.94 -8.75
N MET A 392 11.17 39.89 -9.55
CA MET A 392 10.95 38.48 -9.18
C MET A 392 12.25 37.72 -8.87
N LEU A 393 13.41 38.22 -9.34
CA LEU A 393 14.69 37.52 -9.20
C LEU A 393 15.46 37.84 -7.91
N GLY A 394 14.95 38.75 -7.07
CA GLY A 394 15.68 39.24 -5.91
C GLY A 394 16.95 39.99 -6.32
N SER A 395 17.51 40.80 -5.43
CA SER A 395 18.66 41.68 -5.73
C SER A 395 19.98 40.96 -6.08
N SER A 396 19.98 39.64 -6.31
CA SER A 396 21.14 38.88 -6.73
C SER A 396 21.33 38.98 -8.25
N SER A 397 22.22 39.87 -8.67
CA SER A 397 22.70 39.96 -10.05
C SER A 397 23.52 38.69 -10.37
N GLY A 398 22.86 37.62 -10.80
CA GLY A 398 23.52 36.37 -11.19
C GLY A 398 22.54 35.20 -11.45
N ILE A 399 22.93 34.31 -12.37
CA ILE A 399 22.22 33.07 -12.65
C ILE A 399 22.63 32.03 -11.59
N THR A 400 21.70 31.67 -10.70
CA THR A 400 21.80 30.64 -9.66
C THR A 400 21.00 29.40 -10.04
N ASP A 401 21.24 28.25 -9.39
CA ASP A 401 20.56 26.99 -9.73
C ASP A 401 19.03 27.10 -9.61
N SER A 402 18.55 27.90 -8.65
CA SER A 402 17.11 28.13 -8.44
C SER A 402 16.47 28.99 -9.52
N ASN A 403 17.23 29.82 -10.23
CA ASN A 403 16.71 30.75 -11.23
C ASN A 403 17.06 30.34 -12.67
N LEU A 404 17.94 29.36 -12.87
CA LEU A 404 18.41 28.85 -14.17
C LEU A 404 17.25 28.50 -15.11
N MET A 405 16.23 27.81 -14.61
CA MET A 405 15.06 27.40 -15.41
C MET A 405 14.26 28.62 -15.91
N MET A 406 14.13 29.65 -15.08
CA MET A 406 13.45 30.90 -15.46
C MET A 406 14.24 31.64 -16.55
N TYR A 407 15.57 31.75 -16.40
CA TYR A 407 16.42 32.37 -17.41
C TYR A 407 16.39 31.61 -18.75
N LEU A 408 16.39 30.28 -18.72
CA LEU A 408 16.23 29.44 -19.92
C LEU A 408 14.88 29.70 -20.61
N GLY A 409 13.77 29.76 -19.86
CA GLY A 409 12.45 30.06 -20.41
C GLY A 409 12.37 31.46 -21.03
N MET A 410 13.02 32.47 -20.43
CA MET A 410 13.10 33.81 -21.00
C MET A 410 13.88 33.84 -22.32
N VAL A 411 15.01 33.13 -22.38
CA VAL A 411 15.80 33.01 -23.61
C VAL A 411 15.02 32.24 -24.68
N GLU A 412 14.30 31.19 -24.31
CA GLU A 412 13.43 30.43 -25.22
C GLU A 412 12.32 31.31 -25.81
N GLN A 413 11.66 32.13 -24.99
CA GLN A 413 10.64 33.08 -25.46
C GLN A 413 11.25 34.07 -26.46
N LYS A 414 12.41 34.65 -26.13
CA LYS A 414 13.09 35.61 -27.01
C LYS A 414 13.59 34.98 -28.30
N ALA A 415 14.14 33.77 -28.24
CA ALA A 415 14.51 33.00 -29.41
C ALA A 415 13.29 32.73 -30.30
N SER A 416 12.16 32.34 -29.70
CA SER A 416 10.90 32.13 -30.44
C SER A 416 10.42 33.40 -31.13
N GLU A 417 10.45 34.55 -30.44
CA GLU A 417 10.12 35.86 -31.01
C GLU A 417 11.03 36.16 -32.22
N LEU A 418 12.35 36.02 -32.08
CA LEU A 418 13.30 36.25 -33.18
C LEU A 418 13.07 35.30 -34.37
N LEU A 419 12.78 34.02 -34.12
CA LEU A 419 12.46 33.04 -35.16
C LEU A 419 11.17 33.44 -35.92
N THR A 420 10.15 33.94 -35.23
CA THR A 420 8.91 34.41 -35.87
C THR A 420 9.15 35.64 -36.74
N ILE A 421 10.00 36.58 -36.29
CA ILE A 421 10.40 37.76 -37.07
C ILE A 421 11.18 37.33 -38.31
N GLN A 422 12.12 36.39 -38.19
CA GLN A 422 12.87 35.87 -39.32
C GLN A 422 11.98 35.16 -40.34
N ALA A 423 11.01 34.35 -39.88
CA ALA A 423 10.01 33.71 -40.73
C ALA A 423 9.16 34.74 -41.47
N PHE A 424 8.74 35.81 -40.78
CA PHE A 424 8.00 36.92 -41.39
C PHE A 424 8.81 37.66 -42.45
N ILE A 425 10.09 37.96 -42.18
CA ILE A 425 10.99 38.61 -43.16
C ILE A 425 11.15 37.72 -44.39
N LYS A 426 11.44 36.43 -44.22
CA LYS A 426 11.57 35.47 -45.34
C LYS A 426 10.29 35.34 -46.16
N SER A 427 9.11 35.45 -45.55
CA SER A 427 7.83 35.43 -46.27
C SER A 427 7.57 36.68 -47.12
N LYS A 428 8.32 37.76 -46.89
CA LYS A 428 8.15 39.06 -47.57
C LYS A 428 9.11 39.24 -48.75
N ASP A 429 10.13 38.40 -48.90
CA ASP A 429 11.00 38.39 -50.07
C ASP A 429 10.28 37.76 -51.28
N PRO A 430 10.12 38.49 -52.40
CA PRO A 430 9.27 38.07 -53.51
C PRO A 430 9.85 36.95 -54.40
N GLU A 431 11.10 36.51 -54.18
CA GLU A 431 11.71 35.42 -54.98
C GLU A 431 11.55 34.01 -54.39
N ASN A 432 11.01 33.86 -53.16
CA ASN A 432 10.90 32.57 -52.47
C ASN A 432 9.45 32.26 -52.00
N SER A 433 8.44 32.62 -52.78
CA SER A 433 7.02 32.42 -52.44
C SER A 433 6.54 30.96 -52.41
N SER A 434 7.44 29.97 -52.56
CA SER A 434 7.08 28.56 -52.71
C SER A 434 7.31 27.68 -51.48
N ASP A 435 7.79 28.21 -50.36
CA ASP A 435 8.26 27.39 -49.23
C ASP A 435 7.49 27.63 -47.91
N LEU A 436 6.17 27.80 -47.94
CA LEU A 436 5.38 27.94 -46.72
C LEU A 436 5.40 26.66 -45.85
N GLU A 437 5.58 25.48 -46.47
CA GLU A 437 5.80 24.21 -45.77
C GLU A 437 7.18 24.11 -45.08
N ALA A 438 8.22 24.78 -45.59
CA ALA A 438 9.56 24.77 -44.99
C ALA A 438 9.70 25.72 -43.79
N VAL A 439 8.79 26.69 -43.64
CA VAL A 439 8.79 27.68 -42.55
C VAL A 439 8.14 27.14 -41.28
N ALA A 440 7.19 26.20 -41.39
CA ALA A 440 6.48 25.64 -40.24
C ALA A 440 7.38 24.89 -39.21
N PRO A 441 8.35 24.06 -39.62
CA PRO A 441 9.30 23.43 -38.68
C PRO A 441 10.19 24.44 -37.95
N PHE A 442 10.53 25.55 -38.62
CA PHE A 442 11.38 26.62 -38.06
C PHE A 442 10.65 27.43 -36.97
N LEU A 443 9.35 27.66 -37.13
CA LEU A 443 8.49 28.31 -36.14
C LEU A 443 8.20 27.42 -34.90
N LEU A 444 8.27 26.10 -35.07
CA LEU A 444 8.15 25.10 -34.01
C LEU A 444 9.49 24.77 -33.33
N GLY A 445 10.57 25.47 -33.68
CA GLY A 445 11.90 25.24 -33.11
C GLY A 445 12.56 23.92 -33.53
N GLN A 446 12.03 23.22 -34.54
CA GLN A 446 12.58 21.96 -35.03
C GLN A 446 13.59 22.23 -36.15
N LYS A 447 14.89 22.10 -35.86
CA LYS A 447 15.91 21.96 -36.90
C LYS A 447 16.02 20.49 -37.33
N PRO A 448 16.18 20.18 -38.62
CA PRO A 448 16.39 18.81 -39.09
C PRO A 448 17.75 18.20 -38.69
N ASP A 449 18.68 19.02 -38.17
CA ASP A 449 20.06 18.62 -37.91
C ASP A 449 20.49 18.88 -36.45
N VAL A 450 19.64 18.47 -35.51
CA VAL A 450 20.10 18.22 -34.14
C VAL A 450 20.25 16.72 -34.03
N GLN A 451 21.48 16.23 -34.18
CA GLN A 451 21.83 14.89 -33.70
C GLN A 451 21.36 14.83 -32.25
N THR A 452 20.31 14.06 -32.02
CA THR A 452 19.89 13.69 -30.68
C THR A 452 21.04 12.90 -30.08
N HIS A 453 21.92 13.59 -29.35
CA HIS A 453 22.70 12.90 -28.34
C HIS A 453 21.68 12.18 -27.50
N LYS A 454 21.71 10.84 -27.56
CA LYS A 454 20.89 9.95 -26.76
C LYS A 454 21.11 10.40 -25.31
N THR A 455 20.21 11.22 -24.79
CA THR A 455 20.15 11.49 -23.36
C THR A 455 19.83 10.13 -22.76
N ILE A 456 20.85 9.52 -22.17
CA ILE A 456 20.69 8.35 -21.32
C ILE A 456 19.95 8.88 -20.08
N ALA A 457 18.64 9.04 -20.22
CA ALA A 457 17.75 9.06 -19.08
C ALA A 457 17.73 7.60 -18.61
N GLN A 458 18.70 7.21 -17.79
CA GLN A 458 18.48 6.04 -16.96
C GLN A 458 17.36 6.43 -16.00
N PRO A 459 16.22 5.72 -15.99
CA PRO A 459 15.32 5.81 -14.85
C PRO A 459 16.14 5.46 -13.59
N PRO A 460 15.85 6.07 -12.43
CA PRO A 460 16.52 5.66 -11.20
C PRO A 460 16.38 4.14 -11.09
N ILE A 461 17.52 3.45 -11.07
CA ILE A 461 17.58 2.01 -10.89
C ILE A 461 17.13 1.74 -9.45
N THR A 462 15.81 1.68 -9.23
CA THR A 462 15.21 0.94 -8.13
C THR A 462 15.21 -0.54 -8.51
N LYS A 463 16.41 -1.06 -8.77
CA LYS A 463 16.76 -2.47 -8.57
C LYS A 463 17.98 -2.45 -7.66
N ARG A 464 17.74 -2.07 -6.41
CA ARG A 464 18.48 -2.70 -5.32
C ARG A 464 17.92 -4.11 -5.25
N ASP A 465 18.72 -5.07 -5.69
CA ASP A 465 18.61 -6.42 -5.17
C ASP A 465 18.69 -6.28 -3.65
N TYR A 466 17.54 -6.42 -3.00
CA TYR A 466 17.52 -6.75 -1.60
C TYR A 466 18.09 -8.16 -1.54
N GLU A 467 19.41 -8.26 -1.35
CA GLU A 467 19.94 -9.45 -0.69
C GLU A 467 19.14 -9.62 0.59
N ALA A 468 18.56 -10.80 0.71
CA ALA A 468 17.67 -11.20 1.78
C ALA A 468 18.44 -11.25 3.10
N GLU A 469 18.63 -10.09 3.73
CA GLU A 469 18.82 -10.05 5.18
C GLU A 469 17.44 -10.09 5.84
N ASP A 470 17.08 -11.31 6.23
CA ASP A 470 16.25 -11.68 7.38
C ASP A 470 14.93 -10.89 7.56
N THR A 471 13.93 -11.25 6.75
CA THR A 471 12.53 -10.75 6.92
C THR A 471 11.68 -11.70 7.77
N SER A 472 12.26 -12.31 8.80
CA SER A 472 11.55 -13.28 9.64
C SER A 472 10.55 -12.66 10.64
N LEU A 473 10.32 -11.34 10.62
CA LEU A 473 9.46 -10.65 11.60
C LEU A 473 8.43 -9.64 11.02
N ILE A 474 8.03 -9.78 9.75
CA ILE A 474 6.88 -9.05 9.22
C ILE A 474 5.75 -10.05 8.94
N ASP A 475 4.73 -10.00 9.80
CA ASP A 475 3.50 -10.79 9.72
C ASP A 475 2.85 -10.61 8.33
N GLU A 476 2.71 -11.71 7.57
CA GLU A 476 2.30 -11.75 6.15
C GLU A 476 0.87 -11.22 5.88
N ALA A 477 0.14 -10.79 6.91
CA ALA A 477 -1.27 -10.43 6.82
C ALA A 477 -1.56 -9.01 6.29
N ASP A 478 -0.59 -8.08 6.33
CA ASP A 478 -0.85 -6.65 6.12
C ASP A 478 -0.30 -6.04 4.81
N ARG A 479 0.23 -6.87 3.89
CA ARG A 479 0.65 -6.37 2.57
C ARG A 479 -0.53 -6.39 1.58
N PRO A 480 -0.82 -5.28 0.86
CA PRO A 480 -1.83 -5.29 -0.19
C PRO A 480 -1.44 -6.27 -1.30
N LEU A 481 -2.26 -7.31 -1.51
CA LEU A 481 -2.01 -8.34 -2.51
C LEU A 481 -1.98 -7.73 -3.92
N THR A 482 -1.02 -8.19 -4.73
CA THR A 482 -0.95 -7.83 -6.15
C THR A 482 -2.05 -8.55 -6.95
N ARG A 483 -2.39 -8.01 -8.13
CA ARG A 483 -3.49 -8.52 -8.97
C ARG A 483 -3.27 -9.99 -9.38
N GLU A 484 -2.03 -10.39 -9.69
CA GLU A 484 -1.66 -11.79 -9.94
C GLU A 484 -1.89 -12.70 -8.71
N GLU A 485 -1.48 -12.27 -7.51
CA GLU A 485 -1.64 -13.06 -6.28
C GLU A 485 -3.11 -13.23 -5.89
N LEU A 486 -3.93 -12.19 -6.09
CA LEU A 486 -5.37 -12.26 -5.89
C LEU A 486 -6.01 -13.25 -6.88
N HIS A 487 -5.59 -13.23 -8.15
CA HIS A 487 -6.07 -14.16 -9.16
C HIS A 487 -5.70 -15.61 -8.82
N GLN A 488 -4.48 -15.87 -8.36
CA GLN A 488 -4.05 -17.21 -7.92
C GLN A 488 -4.81 -17.68 -6.67
N LYS A 489 -5.09 -16.79 -5.72
CA LYS A 489 -5.85 -17.13 -4.51
C LYS A 489 -7.33 -17.42 -4.80
N ILE A 490 -7.90 -16.74 -5.81
CA ILE A 490 -9.25 -17.02 -6.32
C ILE A 490 -9.28 -18.34 -7.08
N MET A 491 -8.27 -18.64 -7.92
CA MET A 491 -8.15 -19.94 -8.59
C MET A 491 -8.04 -21.08 -7.58
N LYS A 492 -7.17 -20.96 -6.57
CA LYS A 492 -7.04 -21.94 -5.47
C LYS A 492 -8.34 -22.15 -4.68
N LYS A 493 -9.10 -21.07 -4.42
CA LYS A 493 -10.43 -21.18 -3.78
C LYS A 493 -11.47 -21.83 -4.69
N SER A 494 -11.38 -21.62 -6.02
CA SER A 494 -12.28 -22.26 -6.98
C SER A 494 -11.99 -23.76 -7.14
N ASP A 495 -10.73 -24.17 -6.96
CA ASP A 495 -10.32 -25.58 -6.98
C ASP A 495 -10.73 -26.29 -5.67
N GLN A 496 -10.60 -25.63 -4.51
CA GLN A 496 -11.10 -26.17 -3.24
C GLN A 496 -12.64 -26.35 -3.21
N HIS A 497 -13.38 -25.57 -3.98
CA HIS A 497 -14.84 -25.72 -4.10
C HIS A 497 -15.28 -26.82 -5.09
N LYS A 498 -14.36 -27.39 -5.89
CA LYS A 498 -14.69 -28.46 -6.86
C LYS A 498 -14.45 -29.88 -6.33
N ASP A 499 -13.66 -30.05 -5.27
CA ASP A 499 -13.37 -31.36 -4.67
C ASP A 499 -14.36 -31.80 -3.58
N GLY A 500 -15.40 -31.01 -3.33
CA GLY A 500 -16.52 -31.38 -2.44
C GLY A 500 -17.82 -31.58 -3.22
N SER A 501 -18.12 -32.81 -3.63
CA SER A 501 -19.42 -33.20 -4.20
C SER A 501 -20.07 -34.32 -3.34
N PRO A 502 -21.37 -34.64 -3.47
CA PRO A 502 -22.36 -34.40 -2.41
C PRO A 502 -23.07 -35.68 -1.95
N ARG A 503 -23.68 -35.68 -0.76
CA ARG A 503 -24.77 -36.57 -0.23
C ARG A 503 -24.82 -36.39 1.30
N THR A 504 -25.93 -36.30 2.02
CA THR A 504 -27.29 -36.82 1.84
C THR A 504 -28.30 -36.03 2.69
N ALA A 505 -29.55 -36.08 2.23
CA ALA A 505 -30.80 -35.58 2.78
C ALA A 505 -31.11 -35.88 4.26
N GLY A 506 -31.93 -35.00 4.86
CA GLY A 506 -32.66 -35.22 6.11
C GLY A 506 -33.71 -34.13 6.33
N SER A 507 -34.92 -34.38 5.84
CA SER A 507 -36.10 -33.49 5.83
C SER A 507 -36.80 -33.36 7.19
N LYS A 508 -37.71 -32.36 7.26
CA LYS A 508 -38.86 -32.11 8.20
C LYS A 508 -38.55 -31.14 9.36
N GLU A 509 -39.43 -30.24 9.79
CA GLU A 509 -40.79 -29.87 9.40
C GLU A 509 -41.08 -28.47 10.00
N VAL A 510 -41.94 -27.71 9.33
CA VAL A 510 -42.54 -26.47 9.83
C VAL A 510 -43.66 -26.80 10.81
N LYS A 511 -43.70 -26.18 11.99
CA LYS A 511 -44.95 -25.94 12.74
C LYS A 511 -44.82 -24.77 13.72
N THR A 512 -45.58 -23.74 13.42
CA THR A 512 -46.01 -22.62 14.29
C THR A 512 -46.75 -23.10 15.54
N LEU A 513 -46.55 -22.43 16.70
CA LEU A 513 -47.65 -21.91 17.53
C LEU A 513 -47.17 -20.96 18.64
N LYS A 514 -47.92 -19.85 18.75
CA LYS A 514 -47.93 -18.85 19.82
C LYS A 514 -48.47 -19.45 21.14
N SER A 515 -47.99 -18.91 22.26
CA SER A 515 -48.75 -18.23 23.34
C SER A 515 -47.93 -18.30 24.65
N SER A 516 -47.50 -17.16 25.22
CA SER A 516 -48.11 -16.47 26.37
C SER A 516 -47.87 -17.24 27.70
N THR A 517 -47.33 -16.70 28.80
CA THR A 517 -47.85 -15.60 29.63
C THR A 517 -47.02 -15.57 30.94
N MET A 518 -46.58 -14.38 31.39
CA MET A 518 -46.40 -13.93 32.81
C MET A 518 -45.48 -14.78 33.73
N SER A 519 -44.74 -14.30 34.73
CA SER A 519 -44.76 -13.10 35.57
C SER A 519 -43.43 -13.13 36.36
N SER A 520 -42.74 -11.99 36.58
CA SER A 520 -42.57 -11.32 37.89
C SER A 520 -42.15 -12.27 39.03
N THR A 521 -41.10 -12.04 39.83
CA THR A 521 -40.75 -10.80 40.55
C THR A 521 -39.44 -11.05 41.34
N SER A 522 -38.60 -10.02 41.40
CA SER A 522 -37.76 -9.54 42.52
C SER A 522 -37.49 -10.42 43.76
N LEU A 523 -36.24 -10.36 44.22
CA LEU A 523 -35.79 -10.20 45.62
C LEU A 523 -34.30 -9.78 45.50
N GLU A 524 -33.89 -8.53 45.78
CA GLU A 524 -33.61 -7.95 47.12
C GLU A 524 -32.88 -8.96 48.03
N ALA A 525 -31.69 -8.70 48.57
CA ALA A 525 -31.13 -7.44 49.08
C ALA A 525 -29.64 -7.25 48.73
#